data_AF-A0A9N9FX60-F1
#
_entry.id   AF-A0A9N9FX60-F1
#
_cell.length_a   1.000
_cell.length_b   1.000
_cell.length_c   1.000
_cell.angle_alpha   90.00
_cell.angle_beta   90.00
_cell.angle_gamma   90.00
#
_symmetry.space_group_name_H-M   'P 1'
#
loop_
_entity.id
_entity.type
_entity.pdbx_description
1 polymer ?
#
loop_
_entity_poly.entity_id
_entity_poly.type
_entity_poly.pdbx_seq_one_letter_code
_entity_poly.pdbx_strand_id
1 'polypeptide(L)'
;MPHNKVVNRIYKYRGIIKDVATRYCHSFAMTDKSSAQMAKNIQKIYDNLKEPLSWPNCFNSDKKTEYMENYKSLLLKHDVKIQYGKSKKDNAIAERDHKEFEKHSGIQ
;
A
#
# COMPACT_ATOMS: atom_id res chain seq x y z
N MET A 1 6.88 9.53 -19.26
CA MET A 1 7.49 8.48 -18.42
C MET A 1 7.09 7.10 -18.95
N PRO A 2 8.03 6.24 -19.39
CA PRO A 2 7.68 4.92 -19.93
C PRO A 2 7.21 4.00 -18.80
N HIS A 3 5.95 3.61 -18.83
CA HIS A 3 5.41 2.65 -17.87
C HIS A 3 5.96 1.25 -18.14
N ASN A 4 6.22 0.48 -17.07
CA ASN A 4 6.62 -0.92 -17.21
C ASN A 4 5.47 -1.72 -17.84
N LYS A 5 5.78 -2.34 -18.98
CA LYS A 5 4.88 -3.21 -19.73
C LYS A 5 5.35 -4.66 -19.59
N VAL A 6 4.51 -5.52 -19.03
CA VAL A 6 4.79 -6.97 -18.98
C VAL A 6 3.62 -7.69 -19.63
N VAL A 7 3.89 -8.43 -20.71
CA VAL A 7 2.94 -9.34 -21.38
C VAL A 7 1.55 -8.70 -21.56
N ASN A 8 1.53 -7.45 -22.06
CA ASN A 8 0.34 -6.63 -22.35
C ASN A 8 -0.35 -5.92 -21.16
N ARG A 9 0.25 -5.92 -19.96
CA ARG A 9 -0.23 -5.11 -18.82
C ARG A 9 0.67 -3.90 -18.57
N ILE A 10 0.05 -2.73 -18.41
CA ILE A 10 0.72 -1.49 -18.06
C ILE A 10 0.59 -1.28 -16.55
N TYR A 11 1.72 -1.28 -15.84
CA TYR A 11 1.75 -0.99 -14.41
C TYR A 11 2.01 0.50 -14.21
N LYS A 12 0.95 1.24 -13.86
CA LYS A 12 0.99 2.71 -13.71
C LYS A 12 1.14 3.15 -12.26
N TYR A 13 0.82 2.28 -11.31
CA TYR A 13 0.71 2.63 -9.90
C TYR A 13 1.55 1.68 -9.05
N ARG A 14 1.98 2.18 -7.89
CA ARG A 14 2.76 1.43 -6.90
C ARG A 14 2.12 1.58 -5.53
N GLY A 15 1.86 0.46 -4.87
CA GLY A 15 1.50 0.40 -3.46
C GLY A 15 2.73 0.11 -2.62
N ILE A 16 2.76 0.65 -1.40
CA ILE A 16 3.82 0.43 -0.43
C ILE A 16 3.17 0.13 0.92
N ILE A 17 3.57 -0.97 1.56
CA ILE A 17 3.25 -1.31 2.95
C ILE A 17 4.52 -1.18 3.76
N LYS A 18 4.42 -0.57 4.93
CA LYS A 18 5.52 -0.46 5.88
C LYS A 18 5.10 -0.96 7.23
N ASP A 19 5.93 -1.82 7.79
CA ASP A 19 5.89 -2.15 9.19
C ASP A 19 6.75 -1.14 9.95
N VAL A 20 6.12 -0.39 10.87
CA VAL A 20 6.77 0.71 11.58
C VAL A 20 7.79 0.18 12.60
N ALA A 21 7.52 -0.96 13.22
CA ALA A 21 8.34 -1.51 14.30
C ALA A 21 9.66 -2.07 13.76
N THR A 22 9.60 -2.83 12.68
CA THR A 22 10.75 -3.52 12.05
C THR A 22 11.40 -2.71 10.95
N ARG A 23 10.75 -1.62 10.50
CA ARG A 23 11.10 -0.84 9.30
C ARG A 23 11.04 -1.64 8.01
N TYR A 24 10.42 -2.82 8.04
CA TYR A 24 10.21 -3.62 6.84
C TYR A 24 9.32 -2.86 5.85
N CYS A 25 9.69 -2.90 4.57
CA CYS A 25 9.00 -2.21 3.50
C CYS A 25 8.77 -3.17 2.34
N HIS A 26 7.51 -3.38 1.99
CA HIS A 26 7.12 -4.18 0.84
C HIS A 26 6.45 -3.29 -0.20
N SER A 27 6.88 -3.37 -1.45
CA SER A 27 6.27 -2.61 -2.54
C SER A 27 5.75 -3.48 -3.65
N PHE A 28 4.59 -3.14 -4.18
CA PHE A 28 3.90 -3.92 -5.20
C PHE A 28 3.38 -3.02 -6.32
N ALA A 29 3.38 -3.57 -7.54
CA ALA A 29 2.92 -2.87 -8.73
C ALA A 29 1.42 -3.09 -8.94
N MET A 30 0.74 -2.06 -9.44
CA MET A 30 -0.69 -2.05 -9.72
C MET A 30 -0.95 -1.53 -11.13
N THR A 31 -1.93 -2.14 -11.80
CA THR A 31 -2.36 -1.77 -13.17
C THR A 31 -3.44 -0.71 -13.16
N ASP A 32 -4.24 -0.68 -12.11
CA ASP A 32 -5.30 0.28 -11.85
C ASP A 32 -5.28 0.71 -10.37
N LYS A 33 -6.12 1.70 -10.03
CA LYS A 33 -6.26 2.25 -8.68
C LYS A 33 -7.46 1.63 -7.93
N SER A 34 -7.97 0.47 -8.35
CA SER A 34 -9.17 -0.09 -7.73
C SER A 34 -8.93 -0.60 -6.31
N SER A 35 -9.94 -0.43 -5.45
CA SER A 35 -9.97 -1.02 -4.10
C SER A 35 -9.82 -2.54 -4.14
N ALA A 36 -10.35 -3.20 -5.18
CA ALA A 36 -10.27 -4.64 -5.37
C ALA A 36 -8.84 -5.11 -5.66
N GLN A 37 -8.09 -4.41 -6.53
CA GLN A 37 -6.70 -4.76 -6.79
C GLN A 37 -5.83 -4.53 -5.55
N MET A 38 -6.08 -3.45 -4.80
CA MET A 38 -5.39 -3.18 -3.53
C MET A 38 -5.63 -4.31 -2.52
N ALA A 39 -6.89 -4.70 -2.29
CA ALA A 39 -7.25 -5.78 -1.38
C ALA A 39 -6.57 -7.11 -1.77
N LYS A 40 -6.61 -7.48 -3.05
CA LYS A 40 -5.95 -8.70 -3.56
C LYS A 40 -4.44 -8.70 -3.29
N ASN A 41 -3.77 -7.57 -3.48
CA ASN A 41 -2.34 -7.47 -3.23
C ASN A 41 -2.01 -7.51 -1.74
N ILE A 42 -2.79 -6.83 -0.90
CA ILE A 42 -2.63 -6.88 0.57
C ILE A 42 -2.79 -8.31 1.09
N GLN A 43 -3.86 -9.02 0.69
CA GLN A 43 -4.10 -10.41 1.09
C GLN A 43 -2.91 -11.30 0.70
N LYS A 44 -2.41 -11.17 -0.53
CA LYS A 44 -1.24 -11.94 -1.00
C LYS A 44 0.01 -11.69 -0.18
N ILE A 45 0.24 -10.47 0.27
CA ILE A 45 1.43 -10.13 1.07
C ILE A 45 1.34 -10.79 2.45
N TYR A 46 0.19 -10.65 3.13
CA TYR A 46 0.03 -11.20 4.48
C TYR A 46 -0.20 -12.72 4.52
N ASP A 47 -0.67 -13.34 3.44
CA ASP A 47 -0.78 -14.80 3.34
C ASP A 47 0.54 -15.47 2.93
N ASN A 48 1.51 -14.70 2.43
CA ASN A 48 2.76 -15.27 1.99
C ASN A 48 3.65 -15.59 3.19
N LEU A 49 3.76 -16.88 3.53
CA LEU A 49 4.61 -17.38 4.62
C LEU A 49 6.11 -17.07 4.45
N LYS A 50 6.55 -16.61 3.28
CA LYS A 50 7.92 -16.15 3.05
C LYS A 50 8.13 -14.69 3.42
N GLU A 51 7.06 -13.90 3.53
CA GLU A 51 7.14 -12.52 3.99
C GLU A 51 7.22 -12.50 5.52
N PRO A 52 7.99 -11.59 6.12
CA PRO A 52 8.06 -11.44 7.58
C PRO A 52 6.82 -10.73 8.16
N LEU A 53 5.79 -10.51 7.35
CA LEU A 53 4.59 -9.75 7.71
C LEU A 53 3.47 -10.68 8.15
N SER A 54 2.98 -10.47 9.38
CA SER A 54 1.70 -11.02 9.84
C SER A 54 0.61 -9.95 9.77
N TRP A 55 -0.65 -10.37 9.77
CA TRP A 55 -1.77 -9.43 9.90
C TRP A 55 -1.58 -8.52 11.13
N PRO A 56 -1.64 -7.19 10.96
CA PRO A 56 -1.34 -6.26 12.04
C PRO A 56 -2.58 -5.99 12.90
N ASN A 57 -2.39 -5.61 14.16
CA ASN A 57 -3.51 -5.15 15.00
C ASN A 57 -4.12 -3.83 14.51
N CYS A 58 -3.31 -2.97 13.88
CA CYS A 58 -3.69 -1.66 13.38
C CYS A 58 -3.07 -1.40 12.01
N PHE A 59 -3.86 -0.86 11.08
CA PHE A 59 -3.41 -0.46 9.75
C PHE A 59 -3.70 1.03 9.52
N ASN A 60 -2.64 1.81 9.28
CA ASN A 60 -2.74 3.23 8.96
C ASN A 60 -2.92 3.42 7.46
N SER A 61 -4.04 4.03 7.06
CA SER A 61 -4.31 4.38 5.67
C SER A 61 -4.53 5.88 5.48
N ASP A 62 -4.16 6.39 4.31
CA ASP A 62 -4.62 7.70 3.85
C ASP A 62 -6.16 7.66 3.66
N LYS A 63 -6.84 8.74 4.00
CA LYS A 63 -8.32 8.82 4.10
C LYS A 63 -9.01 8.98 2.74
N LYS A 64 -8.33 8.66 1.63
CA LYS A 64 -8.89 8.82 0.28
C LYS A 64 -9.98 7.78 0.04
N THR A 65 -11.19 8.27 -0.11
CA THR A 65 -12.46 7.53 -0.19
C THR A 65 -12.50 6.51 -1.32
N GLU A 66 -11.81 6.77 -2.44
CA GLU A 66 -11.87 5.96 -3.65
C GLU A 66 -11.25 4.54 -3.52
N TYR A 67 -10.47 4.29 -2.47
CA TYR A 67 -9.82 2.99 -2.27
C TYR A 67 -10.53 2.10 -1.25
N MET A 68 -11.51 2.61 -0.51
CA MET A 68 -11.83 2.08 0.82
C MET A 68 -12.54 0.73 0.82
N GLU A 69 -13.55 0.50 -0.03
CA GLU A 69 -14.55 -0.53 0.23
C GLU A 69 -13.99 -1.96 0.35
N ASN A 70 -13.30 -2.46 -0.68
CA ASN A 70 -12.81 -3.84 -0.68
C ASN A 70 -11.67 -4.09 0.30
N TYR A 71 -10.69 -3.18 0.42
CA TYR A 71 -9.60 -3.40 1.37
C TYR A 71 -10.06 -3.19 2.82
N LYS A 72 -11.02 -2.30 3.07
CA LYS A 72 -11.59 -2.11 4.41
C LYS A 72 -12.29 -3.39 4.87
N SER A 73 -13.12 -3.98 4.01
CA SER A 73 -13.75 -5.28 4.28
C SER A 73 -12.73 -6.38 4.53
N LEU A 74 -11.63 -6.39 3.78
CA LEU A 74 -10.52 -7.31 3.99
C LEU A 74 -9.88 -7.17 5.37
N LEU A 75 -9.51 -5.94 5.75
CA LEU A 75 -8.88 -5.65 7.03
C LEU A 75 -9.81 -6.01 8.20
N LEU A 76 -11.09 -5.67 8.09
CA LEU A 76 -12.09 -6.02 9.10
C LEU A 76 -12.29 -7.53 9.25
N LYS A 77 -12.21 -8.30 8.15
CA LYS A 77 -12.30 -9.76 8.19
C LYS A 77 -11.16 -10.41 8.99
N HIS A 78 -10.00 -9.75 9.06
CA HIS A 78 -8.82 -10.19 9.82
C HIS A 78 -8.67 -9.45 11.16
N ASP A 79 -9.75 -8.88 11.68
CA ASP A 79 -9.80 -8.16 12.96
C ASP A 79 -8.80 -6.98 13.06
N VAL A 80 -8.41 -6.42 11.91
CA VAL A 80 -7.46 -5.30 11.85
C VAL A 80 -8.19 -3.99 12.07
N LYS A 81 -7.72 -3.21 13.05
CA LYS A 81 -8.24 -1.86 13.30
C LYS A 81 -7.72 -0.90 12.24
N ILE A 82 -8.62 -0.17 11.60
CA ILE A 82 -8.25 0.79 10.57
C ILE A 82 -8.13 2.17 11.19
N GLN A 83 -6.94 2.75 11.07
CA GLN A 83 -6.67 4.11 11.48
C GLN A 83 -6.49 4.98 10.24
N TYR A 84 -7.11 6.16 10.27
CA TYR A 84 -6.96 7.15 9.23
C TYR A 84 -6.07 8.25 9.77
N GLY A 85 -5.03 8.61 9.00
CA GLY A 85 -4.23 9.79 9.33
C GLY A 85 -5.16 11.01 9.46
N LYS A 86 -5.14 11.67 10.62
CA LYS A 86 -5.97 12.86 10.89
C LYS A 86 -5.29 14.12 10.35
N SER A 87 -3.97 14.08 10.20
CA SER A 87 -3.13 15.14 9.66
C SER A 87 -2.00 14.59 8.80
N LYS A 88 -1.37 15.45 7.96
CA LYS A 88 -0.16 15.08 7.20
C LYS A 88 0.97 14.56 8.10
N LYS A 89 1.01 14.99 9.37
CA LYS A 89 2.04 14.55 10.33
C LYS A 89 1.90 13.07 10.69
N ASP A 90 0.68 12.54 10.74
CA ASP A 90 0.42 11.12 11.07
C ASP A 90 0.88 10.18 9.94
N ASN A 91 0.86 10.69 8.70
CA ASN A 91 1.36 9.98 7.52
C ASN A 91 2.78 10.40 7.12
N ALA A 92 3.50 11.16 7.95
CA ALA A 92 4.78 11.78 7.58
C ALA A 92 5.84 10.76 7.15
N ILE A 93 5.84 9.55 7.72
CA ILE A 93 6.75 8.46 7.33
C ILE A 93 6.43 7.99 5.91
N ALA A 94 5.15 7.78 5.60
CA ALA A 94 4.72 7.37 4.27
C ALA A 94 4.98 8.47 3.22
N GLU A 95 4.70 9.73 3.55
CA GLU A 95 4.93 10.88 2.67
C GLU A 95 6.41 11.14 2.40
N ARG A 96 7.28 11.03 3.43
CA ARG A 96 8.72 11.24 3.27
C ARG A 96 9.30 10.26 2.26
N ASP A 97 8.98 8.99 2.41
CA ASP A 97 9.48 7.95 1.52
C ASP A 97 8.86 8.03 0.12
N HIS A 98 7.61 8.52 0.01
CA HIS A 98 7.01 8.80 -1.30
C HIS A 98 7.77 9.91 -2.03
N LYS A 99 8.07 11.02 -1.35
CA LYS A 99 8.89 12.11 -1.91
C LYS A 99 10.31 11.67 -2.25
N GLU A 100 10.91 10.84 -1.40
CA GLU A 100 12.25 10.31 -1.64
C GLU A 100 12.27 9.38 -2.86
N PHE A 101 11.21 8.59 -3.07
CA PHE A 101 11.04 7.83 -4.29
C PHE A 101 10.83 8.71 -5.53
N GLU A 102 9.97 9.73 -5.47
CA GLU A 102 9.76 10.66 -6.61
C GLU A 102 11.07 11.33 -7.05
N LYS A 103 11.88 11.77 -6.07
CA LYS A 103 13.21 12.33 -6.34
C LYS A 103 14.13 11.37 -7.09
N HIS A 104 14.17 10.10 -6.70
CA HIS A 104 15.06 9.11 -7.31
C HIS A 104 14.49 8.46 -8.57
N SER A 105 13.18 8.58 -8.82
CA SER A 105 12.52 8.03 -10.01
C SER A 105 12.46 9.02 -11.18
N GLY A 106 12.84 10.28 -10.99
CA GLY A 106 12.81 11.29 -12.06
C GLY A 106 11.40 11.65 -12.52
N ILE A 107 10.40 11.44 -11.65
CA ILE A 107 9.01 11.84 -11.88
C ILE A 107 8.84 13.21 -11.22
N GLN A 108 8.96 14.26 -12.02
CA GLN A 108 8.54 15.62 -11.66
C GLN A 108 7.26 15.95 -12.44
#